data_AF-T1HNI4-F1
#
_entry.id   AF-T1HNI4-F1
#
_cell.length_a   1.000
_cell.length_b   1.000
_cell.length_c   1.000
_cell.angle_alpha   90.00
_cell.angle_beta   90.00
_cell.angle_gamma   90.00
#
_symmetry.space_group_name_H-M   'P 1'
#
loop_
_entity.id
_entity.type
_entity.pdbx_description
1 polymer ?
#
loop_
_entity_poly.entity_id
_entity_poly.type
_entity_poly.pdbx_seq_one_letter_code
_entity_poly.pdbx_strand_id
1 'polypeptide(L)'
;MYHKCTKTLPRYDELKQTLGIPLTELLFEYGIPDLSSRQVGDVPKEEILEGAKKQLWASPSELLQEKLKLKVPLMRRGQQVLCYQSVLEIGEEVEREFHERTEKFLQKKAQEIYEEAKAQFDVETDRIRDKLKRDMYELYTLRLKQVFCKMWQEFEDYITDREHVLLAEAERNKREAVAVVKKSKERELQSAVEN
;
A
#
# COMPACT_ATOMS: atom_id res chain seq x y z
N MET A 1 -11.86 -24.83 17.52
CA MET A 1 -12.33 -25.73 16.46
C MET A 1 -11.83 -25.18 15.13
N TYR A 2 -10.74 -25.74 14.59
CA TYR A 2 -10.16 -25.28 13.33
C TYR A 2 -10.76 -26.09 12.19
N HIS A 3 -11.47 -25.42 11.26
CA HIS A 3 -11.88 -26.02 10.00
C HIS A 3 -10.63 -26.35 9.18
N LYS A 4 -10.46 -27.63 8.84
CA LYS A 4 -9.48 -28.08 7.84
C LYS A 4 -9.83 -27.41 6.52
N CYS A 5 -9.05 -26.40 6.13
CA CYS A 5 -9.13 -25.81 4.81
C CYS A 5 -8.55 -26.82 3.80
N THR A 6 -9.42 -27.62 3.19
CA THR A 6 -9.07 -28.47 2.05
C THR A 6 -8.58 -27.58 0.92
N LYS A 7 -7.36 -27.81 0.44
CA LYS A 7 -6.69 -27.06 -0.65
C LYS A 7 -7.29 -27.41 -2.04
N THR A 8 -8.60 -27.43 -2.17
CA THR A 8 -9.30 -27.66 -3.44
C THR A 8 -10.25 -26.50 -3.67
N LEU A 9 -9.97 -25.71 -4.71
CA LEU A 9 -10.85 -24.64 -5.16
C LEU A 9 -12.20 -25.25 -5.58
N PRO A 10 -13.34 -24.64 -5.21
CA PRO A 10 -14.66 -25.14 -5.56
C PRO A 10 -14.86 -25.12 -7.08
N ARG A 11 -15.53 -26.15 -7.60
CA ARG A 11 -15.79 -26.31 -9.05
C ARG A 11 -16.85 -25.33 -9.53
N TYR A 12 -16.90 -25.06 -10.84
CA TYR A 12 -17.89 -24.16 -11.44
C TYR A 12 -19.33 -24.53 -11.08
N ASP A 13 -19.66 -25.82 -11.12
CA ASP A 13 -21.02 -26.30 -10.82
C ASP A 13 -21.41 -26.10 -9.34
N GLU A 14 -20.45 -26.20 -8.43
CA GLU A 14 -20.64 -25.97 -6.99
C GLU A 14 -20.86 -24.48 -6.72
N LEU A 15 -20.11 -23.61 -7.41
CA LEU A 15 -20.26 -22.16 -7.35
C LEU A 15 -21.57 -21.70 -8.01
N LYS A 16 -21.98 -22.33 -9.11
CA LYS A 16 -23.25 -22.04 -9.78
C LYS A 16 -24.44 -22.31 -8.88
N GLN A 17 -24.39 -23.38 -8.07
CA GLN A 17 -25.44 -23.72 -7.11
C GLN A 17 -25.45 -22.80 -5.88
N THR A 18 -24.31 -22.23 -5.49
CA THR A 18 -24.20 -21.40 -4.28
C THR A 18 -24.33 -19.90 -4.54
N LEU A 19 -23.74 -19.40 -5.63
CA LEU A 19 -23.67 -17.97 -5.98
C LEU A 19 -24.62 -17.58 -7.13
N GLY A 20 -25.15 -18.56 -7.86
CA GLY A 20 -25.95 -18.34 -9.05
C GLY A 20 -25.10 -18.07 -10.30
N ILE A 21 -25.73 -18.24 -11.46
CA ILE A 21 -25.09 -18.20 -12.78
C ILE A 21 -24.31 -16.89 -13.03
N PRO A 22 -24.89 -15.69 -12.81
CA PRO A 22 -24.25 -14.44 -13.23
C PRO A 22 -22.97 -14.11 -12.46
N LEU A 23 -22.94 -14.40 -11.15
CA LEU A 23 -21.78 -14.16 -10.30
C LEU A 23 -20.67 -15.18 -10.56
N THR A 24 -21.05 -16.41 -10.90
CA THR A 24 -20.08 -17.47 -11.23
C THR A 24 -19.39 -17.18 -12.56
N GLU A 25 -20.13 -16.71 -13.57
CA GLU A 25 -19.56 -16.28 -14.86
C GLU A 25 -18.54 -15.13 -14.66
N LEU A 26 -18.90 -14.11 -13.89
CA LEU A 26 -18.04 -12.96 -13.64
C LEU A 26 -16.73 -13.35 -12.90
N LEU A 27 -16.80 -14.33 -11.99
CA LEU A 27 -15.65 -14.87 -11.27
C LEU A 27 -14.70 -15.69 -12.16
N PHE A 28 -15.21 -16.38 -13.18
CA PHE A 28 -14.38 -17.18 -14.10
C PHE A 28 -13.90 -16.39 -15.32
N GLU A 29 -14.64 -15.36 -15.72
CA GLU A 29 -14.32 -14.51 -16.87
C GLU A 29 -13.36 -13.36 -16.50
N TYR A 30 -13.48 -12.82 -15.29
CA TYR A 30 -12.65 -11.70 -14.80
C TYR A 30 -11.81 -12.01 -13.56
N GLY A 31 -12.03 -13.16 -12.92
CA GLY A 31 -11.24 -13.61 -11.79
C GLY A 31 -9.97 -14.38 -12.22
N ILE A 32 -9.09 -14.56 -11.23
CA ILE A 32 -7.75 -15.13 -11.27
C ILE A 32 -7.52 -16.06 -12.49
N PRO A 33 -6.55 -15.76 -13.38
CA PRO A 33 -6.30 -16.50 -14.64
C PRO A 33 -6.03 -18.01 -14.47
N ASP A 34 -5.78 -18.44 -13.24
CA ASP A 34 -5.47 -19.81 -12.86
C ASP A 34 -6.70 -20.69 -12.59
N LEU A 35 -7.92 -20.12 -12.60
CA LEU A 35 -9.17 -20.86 -12.38
C LEU A 35 -9.73 -21.48 -13.67
N SER A 36 -9.62 -20.77 -14.80
CA SER A 36 -10.06 -21.26 -16.12
C SER A 36 -9.09 -22.27 -16.74
N SER A 37 -7.77 -22.08 -16.52
CA SER A 37 -6.73 -23.02 -16.99
C SER A 37 -6.75 -24.36 -16.27
N ARG A 38 -7.22 -24.42 -15.02
CA ARG A 38 -7.30 -25.65 -14.21
C ARG A 38 -8.53 -26.50 -14.48
N GLN A 39 -9.58 -25.96 -15.13
CA GLN A 39 -10.78 -26.74 -15.46
C GLN A 39 -10.60 -27.68 -16.64
N VAL A 40 -9.61 -27.44 -17.50
CA VAL A 40 -9.32 -28.33 -18.64
C VAL A 40 -8.67 -29.66 -18.19
N GLY A 41 -8.19 -29.75 -16.94
CA GLY A 41 -7.52 -30.94 -16.39
C GLY A 41 -8.38 -31.83 -15.49
N ASP A 42 -9.62 -31.43 -15.18
CA ASP A 42 -10.45 -32.08 -14.16
C ASP A 42 -11.46 -33.06 -14.78
N VAL A 43 -11.01 -33.85 -15.76
CA VAL A 43 -11.68 -35.11 -16.09
C VAL A 43 -11.62 -35.96 -14.82
N PRO A 44 -12.75 -36.51 -14.31
CA PRO A 44 -12.72 -37.35 -13.13
C PRO A 44 -11.71 -38.48 -13.36
N LYS A 45 -10.75 -38.60 -12.45
CA LYS A 45 -9.80 -39.72 -12.36
C LYS A 45 -10.57 -41.02 -12.02
N GLU A 46 -11.43 -41.48 -12.92
CA GLU A 46 -11.95 -42.83 -12.94
C GLU A 46 -11.42 -43.63 -14.13
N GLU A 47 -10.61 -43.03 -15.00
CA GLU A 47 -9.59 -43.82 -15.67
C GLU A 47 -8.50 -44.11 -14.65
N ILE A 48 -8.69 -45.20 -13.91
CA ILE A 48 -7.58 -46.03 -13.47
C ILE A 48 -6.71 -46.14 -14.72
N LEU A 49 -5.58 -45.43 -14.76
CA LEU A 49 -4.61 -45.58 -15.82
C LEU A 49 -4.28 -47.07 -15.82
N GLU A 50 -4.87 -47.81 -16.76
CA GLU A 50 -4.58 -49.21 -16.93
C GLU A 50 -3.12 -49.24 -17.37
N GLY A 51 -2.23 -49.43 -16.39
CA GLY A 51 -0.79 -49.53 -16.64
C GLY A 51 -0.58 -50.48 -17.80
N ALA A 52 0.37 -50.14 -18.69
CA ALA A 52 0.53 -50.75 -20.00
C ALA A 52 0.17 -52.25 -20.01
N LYS A 53 -1.03 -52.59 -20.48
CA LYS A 53 -1.53 -53.98 -20.55
C LYS A 53 -0.69 -54.86 -21.47
N LYS A 54 0.13 -54.23 -22.31
CA LYS A 54 1.06 -54.89 -23.22
C LYS A 54 2.48 -54.71 -22.71
N GLN A 55 3.24 -55.80 -22.78
CA GLN A 55 4.65 -55.86 -22.40
C GLN A 55 5.41 -54.75 -23.13
N LEU A 56 5.82 -53.73 -22.39
CA LEU A 56 6.63 -52.61 -22.88
C LEU A 56 7.94 -53.21 -23.41
N TRP A 57 8.02 -53.29 -24.74
CA TRP A 57 9.12 -53.81 -25.53
C TRP A 57 9.72 -55.13 -25.02
N ALA A 58 9.23 -56.25 -25.56
CA ALA A 58 9.88 -57.53 -25.36
C ALA A 58 11.20 -57.58 -26.12
N SER A 59 12.29 -57.89 -25.42
CA SER A 59 13.60 -58.15 -26.04
C SER A 59 13.43 -59.31 -27.05
N PRO A 60 14.14 -59.32 -28.21
CA PRO A 60 14.08 -60.44 -29.16
C PRO A 60 14.33 -61.81 -28.52
N SER A 61 15.10 -61.84 -27.43
CA SER A 61 15.36 -63.04 -26.63
C SER A 61 14.15 -63.51 -25.81
N GLU A 62 13.21 -62.63 -25.45
CA GLU A 62 11.96 -62.94 -24.72
C GLU A 62 10.92 -63.58 -25.64
N LEU A 63 10.80 -63.06 -26.86
CA LEU A 63 9.92 -63.64 -27.89
C LEU A 63 10.35 -65.07 -28.28
N LEU A 64 11.64 -65.37 -28.12
CA LEU A 64 12.22 -66.70 -28.38
C LEU A 64 12.11 -67.64 -27.16
N GLN A 65 11.94 -67.13 -25.94
CA GLN A 65 11.89 -67.94 -24.72
C GLN A 65 10.64 -68.84 -24.66
N GLU A 66 9.47 -68.34 -25.07
CA GLU A 66 8.24 -69.14 -25.14
C GLU A 66 8.34 -70.25 -26.19
N LYS A 67 8.99 -69.97 -27.32
CA LYS A 67 9.18 -70.95 -28.41
C LYS A 67 10.22 -72.03 -28.06
N LEU A 68 11.18 -71.73 -27.18
CA LEU A 68 12.29 -72.62 -26.84
C LEU A 68 12.14 -73.31 -25.46
N LYS A 69 11.04 -73.08 -24.73
CA LYS A 69 10.80 -73.62 -23.37
C LYS A 69 11.97 -73.41 -22.39
N LEU A 70 12.70 -72.31 -22.53
CA LEU A 70 13.83 -72.00 -21.64
C LEU A 70 13.28 -71.39 -20.34
N LYS A 71 13.72 -71.91 -19.19
CA LYS A 71 13.37 -71.30 -17.88
C LYS A 71 13.83 -69.84 -17.87
N VAL A 72 12.92 -68.93 -17.55
CA VAL A 72 13.22 -67.50 -17.41
C VAL A 72 14.36 -67.34 -16.38
N PRO A 73 15.48 -66.67 -16.73
CA PRO A 73 16.50 -66.40 -15.73
C PRO A 73 15.90 -65.46 -14.68
N LEU A 74 15.84 -65.91 -13.43
CA LEU A 74 15.39 -65.14 -12.25
C LEU A 74 16.12 -63.78 -12.10
N MET A 75 17.26 -63.61 -12.76
CA MET A 75 18.07 -62.39 -12.80
C MET A 75 17.40 -61.19 -13.50
N ARG A 76 16.44 -61.39 -14.41
CA ARG A 76 15.90 -60.29 -15.24
C ARG A 76 15.01 -59.32 -14.48
N ARG A 77 14.18 -59.80 -13.53
CA ARG A 77 13.36 -58.94 -12.67
C ARG A 77 14.23 -58.08 -11.75
N GLY A 78 15.30 -58.64 -11.19
CA GLY A 78 16.25 -57.88 -10.36
C GLY A 78 16.96 -56.78 -11.13
N GLN A 79 17.38 -57.05 -12.37
CA GLN A 79 18.02 -56.05 -13.25
C GLN A 79 17.06 -54.92 -13.65
N GLN A 80 15.80 -55.23 -13.96
CA GLN A 80 14.79 -54.21 -14.24
C GLN A 80 14.50 -53.34 -13.02
N VAL A 81 14.35 -53.94 -11.83
CA VAL A 81 14.15 -53.20 -10.57
C VAL A 81 15.34 -52.28 -10.28
N LEU A 82 16.58 -52.76 -10.44
CA LEU A 82 17.79 -51.94 -10.27
C LEU A 82 17.85 -50.78 -11.26
N CYS A 83 17.48 -50.98 -12.53
CA CYS A 83 17.37 -49.90 -13.52
C CYS A 83 16.29 -48.87 -13.16
N TYR A 84 15.11 -49.29 -12.70
CA TYR A 84 14.06 -48.35 -12.28
C TYR A 84 14.46 -47.57 -11.02
N GLN A 85 15.16 -48.23 -10.09
CA GLN A 85 15.61 -47.60 -8.85
C GLN A 85 16.69 -46.54 -9.12
N SER A 86 17.62 -46.83 -10.03
CA SER A 86 18.63 -45.85 -10.48
C SER A 86 18.01 -44.68 -11.26
N VAL A 87 16.96 -44.91 -12.05
CA VAL A 87 16.22 -43.81 -12.71
C VAL A 87 15.50 -42.92 -11.70
N LEU A 88 14.93 -43.50 -10.64
CA LEU A 88 14.30 -42.73 -9.56
C LEU A 88 15.31 -41.90 -8.78
N GLU A 89 16.49 -42.45 -8.45
CA GLU A 89 17.56 -41.73 -7.78
C GLU A 89 18.05 -40.52 -8.60
N ILE A 90 18.20 -40.69 -9.92
CA ILE A 90 18.53 -39.57 -10.84
C ILE A 90 17.40 -38.53 -10.85
N GLY A 91 16.14 -38.96 -10.86
CA GLY A 91 14.99 -38.07 -10.80
C GLY A 91 14.98 -37.21 -9.53
N GLU A 92 15.20 -37.83 -8.37
CA GLU A 92 15.28 -37.12 -7.08
C GLU A 92 16.46 -36.15 -7.01
N GLU A 93 17.60 -36.49 -7.61
CA GLU A 93 18.77 -35.59 -7.68
C GLU A 93 18.48 -34.37 -8.57
N VAL A 94 17.87 -34.57 -9.73
CA VAL A 94 17.49 -33.49 -10.65
C VAL A 94 16.43 -32.58 -10.03
N GLU A 95 15.41 -33.14 -9.37
CA GLU A 95 14.36 -32.36 -8.71
C GLU A 95 14.92 -31.51 -7.56
N ARG A 96 15.87 -32.05 -6.80
CA ARG A 96 16.55 -31.34 -5.71
C ARG A 96 17.39 -30.18 -6.23
N GLU A 97 18.21 -30.42 -7.26
CA GLU A 97 18.98 -29.35 -7.89
C GLU A 97 18.08 -28.26 -8.48
N PHE A 98 16.97 -28.67 -9.10
CA PHE A 98 16.00 -27.74 -9.65
C PHE A 98 15.37 -26.89 -8.54
N HIS A 99 14.91 -27.50 -7.44
CA HIS A 99 14.35 -26.79 -6.31
C HIS A 99 15.33 -25.78 -5.71
N GLU A 100 16.58 -26.17 -5.47
CA GLU A 100 17.58 -25.27 -4.93
C GLU A 100 17.86 -24.08 -5.87
N ARG A 101 17.90 -24.31 -7.18
CA ARG A 101 18.09 -23.23 -8.16
C ARG A 101 16.89 -22.29 -8.21
N THR A 102 15.68 -22.85 -8.18
CA THR A 102 14.45 -22.07 -8.18
C THR A 102 14.33 -21.23 -6.91
N GLU A 103 14.64 -21.79 -5.74
CA GLU A 103 14.58 -21.07 -4.47
C GLU A 103 15.61 -19.92 -4.42
N LYS A 104 16.85 -20.17 -4.85
CA LYS A 104 17.88 -19.12 -4.97
C LYS A 104 17.48 -18.02 -5.96
N PHE A 105 16.85 -18.39 -7.08
CA PHE A 105 16.36 -17.42 -8.05
C PHE A 105 15.21 -16.57 -7.48
N LEU A 106 14.25 -17.20 -6.81
CA LEU A 106 13.13 -16.52 -6.17
C LEU A 106 13.60 -15.56 -5.08
N GLN A 107 14.56 -15.97 -4.25
CA GLN A 107 15.16 -15.10 -3.23
C GLN A 107 15.84 -13.88 -3.85
N LYS A 108 16.65 -14.08 -4.91
CA LYS A 108 17.29 -12.95 -5.61
C LYS A 108 16.25 -12.00 -6.22
N LYS A 109 15.23 -12.54 -6.88
CA LYS A 109 14.17 -11.71 -7.48
C LYS A 109 13.36 -10.97 -6.43
N ALA A 110 13.05 -11.59 -5.30
CA ALA A 110 12.37 -10.94 -4.19
C ALA A 110 13.22 -9.79 -3.61
N GLN A 111 14.53 -10.00 -3.46
CA GLN A 111 15.48 -8.99 -3.00
C GLN A 111 15.54 -7.80 -3.98
N GLU A 112 15.67 -8.06 -5.29
CA GLU A 112 15.68 -7.02 -6.33
C GLU A 112 14.39 -6.19 -6.32
N ILE A 113 13.23 -6.84 -6.28
CA ILE A 113 11.92 -6.17 -6.23
C ILE A 113 11.81 -5.33 -4.96
N TYR A 114 12.28 -5.85 -3.82
CA TYR A 114 12.25 -5.12 -2.55
C TYR A 114 13.15 -3.87 -2.59
N GLU A 115 14.35 -3.98 -3.15
CA GLU A 115 15.28 -2.85 -3.28
C GLU A 115 14.75 -1.77 -4.23
N GLU A 116 14.17 -2.16 -5.37
CA GLU A 116 13.51 -1.25 -6.30
C GLU A 116 12.32 -0.54 -5.64
N ALA A 117 11.44 -1.28 -4.95
CA ALA A 117 10.30 -0.71 -4.25
C ALA A 117 10.77 0.25 -3.15
N LYS A 118 11.78 -0.14 -2.38
CA LYS A 118 12.37 0.70 -1.32
C LYS A 118 12.91 2.01 -1.89
N ALA A 119 13.66 1.96 -3.00
CA ALA A 119 14.18 3.16 -3.63
C ALA A 119 13.06 4.10 -4.10
N GLN A 120 11.97 3.56 -4.64
CA GLN A 120 10.80 4.36 -5.03
C GLN A 120 10.12 5.00 -3.80
N PHE A 121 9.96 4.25 -2.72
CA PHE A 121 9.40 4.78 -1.48
C PHE A 121 10.28 5.85 -0.84
N ASP A 122 11.60 5.68 -0.85
CA ASP A 122 12.54 6.67 -0.31
C ASP A 122 12.42 8.00 -1.08
N VAL A 123 12.34 7.95 -2.42
CA VAL A 123 12.15 9.14 -3.26
C VAL A 123 10.82 9.83 -2.97
N GLU A 124 9.71 9.08 -2.85
CA GLU A 124 8.41 9.67 -2.53
C GLU A 124 8.38 10.24 -1.10
N THR A 125 9.04 9.58 -0.15
CA THR A 125 9.15 10.07 1.23
C THR A 125 9.89 11.41 1.28
N ASP A 126 10.98 11.54 0.52
CA ASP A 126 11.72 12.80 0.42
C ASP A 126 10.90 13.90 -0.27
N ARG A 127 10.16 13.57 -1.35
CA ARG A 127 9.24 14.51 -2.00
C ARG A 127 8.16 15.02 -1.05
N ILE A 128 7.56 14.13 -0.26
CA ILE A 128 6.54 14.51 0.73
C ILE A 128 7.16 15.38 1.82
N ARG A 129 8.34 15.01 2.32
CA ARG A 129 9.06 15.80 3.34
C ARG A 129 9.34 17.22 2.86
N ASP A 130 9.76 17.38 1.62
CA ASP A 130 10.05 18.70 1.05
C ASP A 130 8.78 19.53 0.78
N LYS A 131 7.68 18.90 0.36
CA LYS A 131 6.36 19.57 0.30
C LYS A 131 5.94 20.06 1.69
N LEU A 132 6.02 19.19 2.70
CA LEU A 132 5.64 19.52 4.07
C LEU A 132 6.45 20.69 4.63
N LYS A 133 7.75 20.76 4.33
CA LYS A 133 8.59 21.91 4.70
C LYS A 133 8.08 23.21 4.07
N ARG A 134 7.75 23.21 2.77
CA ARG A 134 7.23 24.40 2.08
C ARG A 134 5.90 24.85 2.66
N ASP A 135 4.97 23.90 2.83
CA ASP A 135 3.65 24.17 3.40
C ASP A 135 3.76 24.77 4.82
N MET A 136 4.68 24.23 5.64
CA MET A 136 5.00 24.77 6.95
C MET A 136 5.50 26.23 6.89
N TYR A 137 6.42 26.56 5.97
CA TYR A 137 6.90 27.92 5.79
C TYR A 137 5.79 28.88 5.35
N GLU A 138 4.93 28.46 4.44
CA GLU A 138 3.80 29.26 3.97
C GLU A 138 2.80 29.54 5.10
N LEU A 139 2.40 28.51 5.84
CA LEU A 139 1.50 28.63 7.00
C LEU A 139 2.09 29.53 8.08
N TYR A 140 3.39 29.37 8.38
CA TYR A 140 4.08 30.21 9.36
C TYR A 140 4.08 31.67 8.91
N THR A 141 4.39 31.93 7.64
CA THR A 141 4.42 33.29 7.08
C THR A 141 3.04 33.94 7.11
N LEU A 142 1.99 33.21 6.73
CA LEU A 142 0.61 33.68 6.80
C LEU A 142 0.20 33.99 8.25
N ARG A 143 0.56 33.11 9.20
CA ARG A 143 0.27 33.32 10.62
C ARG A 143 0.98 34.55 11.16
N LEU A 144 2.24 34.76 10.79
CA LEU A 144 3.04 35.90 11.24
C LEU A 144 2.46 37.22 10.69
N LYS A 145 2.03 37.24 9.43
CA LYS A 145 1.30 38.38 8.85
C LYS A 145 0.00 38.68 9.60
N GLN A 146 -0.79 37.66 9.92
CA GLN A 146 -2.03 37.85 10.69
C GLN A 146 -1.78 38.46 12.07
N VAL A 147 -0.77 37.96 12.79
CA VAL A 147 -0.40 38.50 14.12
C VAL A 147 0.06 39.94 13.98
N PHE A 148 0.89 40.24 12.98
CA PHE A 148 1.36 41.60 12.73
C PHE A 148 0.20 42.56 12.43
N CYS A 149 -0.75 42.17 11.58
CA CYS A 149 -1.92 43.00 11.28
C CYS A 149 -2.76 43.29 12.53
N LYS A 150 -2.97 42.29 13.40
CA LYS A 150 -3.71 42.49 14.66
C LYS A 150 -2.99 43.45 15.59
N MET A 151 -1.68 43.24 15.78
CA MET A 151 -0.85 44.11 16.62
C MET A 151 -0.82 45.55 16.08
N TRP A 152 -0.80 45.71 14.76
CA TRP A 152 -0.88 47.02 14.13
C TRP A 152 -2.21 47.72 14.39
N GLN A 153 -3.33 47.00 14.28
CA GLN A 153 -4.66 47.53 14.59
C GLN A 153 -4.77 47.95 16.07
N GLU A 154 -4.32 47.11 16.99
CA GLU A 154 -4.30 47.43 18.43
C GLU A 154 -3.46 48.70 18.72
N PHE A 155 -2.37 48.88 17.99
CA PHE A 155 -1.52 50.07 18.11
C PHE A 155 -2.20 51.33 17.54
N GLU A 156 -2.86 51.24 16.39
CA GLU A 156 -3.64 52.34 15.80
C GLU A 156 -4.80 52.76 16.70
N ASP A 157 -5.52 51.78 17.27
CA ASP A 157 -6.61 52.02 18.22
C ASP A 157 -6.07 52.75 19.46
N TYR A 158 -4.94 52.28 20.01
CA TYR A 158 -4.31 52.92 21.17
C TYR A 158 -3.86 54.37 20.89
N ILE A 159 -3.28 54.63 19.70
CA ILE A 159 -2.90 56.00 19.32
C ILE A 159 -4.14 56.89 19.21
N THR A 160 -5.19 56.39 18.57
CA THR A 160 -6.44 57.13 18.36
C THR A 160 -7.11 57.47 19.71
N ASP A 161 -7.18 56.51 20.62
CA ASP A 161 -7.65 56.72 21.98
C ASP A 161 -6.80 57.77 22.71
N ARG A 162 -5.47 57.69 22.57
CA ARG A 162 -4.55 58.65 23.19
C ARG A 162 -4.72 60.06 22.62
N GLU A 163 -4.88 60.19 21.30
CA GLU A 163 -5.19 61.46 20.64
C GLU A 163 -6.49 62.05 21.17
N HIS A 164 -7.56 61.26 21.29
CA HIS A 164 -8.83 61.72 21.83
C HIS A 164 -8.71 62.27 23.25
N VAL A 165 -7.96 61.57 24.13
CA VAL A 165 -7.68 62.05 25.49
C VAL A 165 -6.94 63.38 25.48
N LEU A 166 -5.88 63.50 24.67
CA LEU A 166 -5.08 64.73 24.60
C LEU A 166 -5.88 65.91 24.02
N LEU A 167 -6.72 65.66 23.01
CA LEU A 167 -7.62 66.67 22.46
C LEU A 167 -8.64 67.13 23.49
N ALA A 168 -9.23 66.21 24.26
CA ALA A 168 -10.16 66.55 25.33
C ALA A 168 -9.50 67.37 26.45
N GLU A 169 -8.27 67.02 26.85
CA GLU A 169 -7.47 67.79 27.80
C GLU A 169 -7.15 69.20 27.26
N ALA A 170 -6.74 69.30 25.99
CA ALA A 170 -6.46 70.59 25.35
C ALA A 170 -7.70 71.48 25.26
N GLU A 171 -8.86 70.92 24.91
CA GLU A 171 -10.13 71.65 24.90
C GLU A 171 -10.52 72.13 26.30
N ARG A 172 -10.35 71.29 27.32
CA ARG A 172 -10.61 71.66 28.70
C ARG A 172 -9.73 72.82 29.14
N ASN A 173 -8.41 72.73 28.90
CA ASN A 173 -7.46 73.79 29.21
C ASN A 173 -7.81 75.09 28.50
N LYS A 174 -8.21 75.02 27.22
CA LYS A 174 -8.69 76.18 26.45
C LYS A 174 -9.93 76.81 27.09
N ARG A 175 -10.93 76.02 27.49
CA ARG A 175 -12.16 76.52 28.13
C ARG A 175 -11.85 77.18 29.48
N GLU A 176 -10.97 76.57 30.27
CA GLU A 176 -10.52 77.12 31.56
C GLU A 176 -9.79 78.46 31.37
N ALA A 177 -8.85 78.54 30.42
CA ALA A 177 -8.14 79.78 30.11
C ALA A 177 -9.09 80.90 29.63
N VAL A 178 -10.04 80.57 28.74
CA VAL A 178 -11.06 81.53 28.28
C VAL A 178 -11.92 82.02 29.44
N ALA A 179 -12.31 81.14 30.37
CA ALA A 179 -13.08 81.51 31.54
C ALA A 179 -12.30 82.45 32.48
N VAL A 180 -11.00 82.20 32.68
CA VAL A 180 -10.12 83.09 33.47
C VAL A 180 -10.03 84.48 32.82
N VAL A 181 -9.80 84.54 31.51
CA VAL A 181 -9.72 85.82 30.77
C VAL A 181 -11.04 86.59 30.84
N LYS A 182 -12.19 85.91 30.66
CA LYS A 182 -13.51 86.55 30.80
C LYS A 182 -13.72 87.14 32.19
N LYS A 183 -13.43 86.38 33.24
CA LYS A 183 -13.52 86.86 34.62
C LYS A 183 -12.57 88.04 34.90
N SER A 184 -11.36 88.03 34.34
CA SER A 184 -10.43 89.16 34.46
C SER A 184 -11.00 90.42 33.81
N LYS A 185 -11.50 90.29 32.58
CA LYS A 185 -12.10 91.40 31.84
C LYS A 185 -13.34 91.98 32.55
N GLU A 186 -14.18 91.12 33.11
CA GLU A 186 -15.36 91.55 33.88
C GLU A 186 -14.95 92.37 35.12
N ARG A 187 -13.91 91.96 35.84
CA ARG A 187 -13.37 92.71 36.99
C ARG A 187 -12.77 94.06 36.56
N GLU A 188 -12.01 94.08 35.46
CA GLU A 188 -11.46 95.33 34.90
C GLU A 188 -12.57 96.31 34.52
N LEU A 189 -13.64 95.84 33.87
CA LEU A 189 -14.80 96.66 33.52
C LEU A 189 -15.52 97.20 34.76
N GLN A 190 -15.72 96.37 35.80
CA GLN A 190 -16.32 96.82 37.06
C GLN A 190 -15.47 97.92 37.72
N SER A 191 -14.15 97.71 37.80
CA SER A 191 -13.22 98.70 38.35
C SER A 191 -13.17 100.00 37.54
N ALA A 192 -13.46 99.98 36.24
CA ALA A 192 -13.49 101.17 35.38
C ALA A 192 -14.80 101.96 35.49
N VAL A 193 -15.88 101.33 35.96
CA VAL A 193 -17.19 101.99 36.19
C VAL A 193 -17.27 102.57 37.62
N GLU A 194 -16.52 102.01 38.56
CA GLU A 194 -16.47 102.45 39.96
C GLU A 194 -15.49 103.61 40.23
N ASN A 195 -14.65 103.97 39.25
CA ASN A 195 -13.78 105.17 39.26
C ASN A 195 -14.37 106.28 38.38
#